data_AF-A0A0M3JFI7-F1
#
_entry.id   AF-A0A0M3JFI7-F1
#
_cell.length_a   1.000
_cell.length_b   1.000
_cell.length_c   1.000
_cell.angle_alpha   90.00
_cell.angle_beta   90.00
_cell.angle_gamma   90.00
#
_symmetry.space_group_name_H-M   'P 1'
#
loop_
_entity.id
_entity.type
_entity.pdbx_description
1 polymer ?
#
loop_
_entity_poly.entity_id
_entity_poly.type
_entity_poly.pdbx_seq_one_letter_code
_entity_poly.pdbx_strand_id
1 'polypeptide(L)'
;MLSIEDSRIPDLSLRAGQPSPYLLLQECLKRNAAYGDTEIKLSSERVRHQKHQFDMDVGKHRVSVECSNKREGKQKASQAMLKKLHPNVRLLMCCC
;
A
#
# COMPACT_ATOMS: atom_id res chain seq x y z
N MET A 1 10.90 3.20 -16.41
CA MET A 1 9.57 2.97 -15.79
C MET A 1 9.75 2.97 -14.28
N LEU A 2 8.85 3.63 -13.53
CA LEU A 2 8.89 3.68 -12.06
C LEU A 2 8.23 2.43 -11.47
N SER A 3 8.85 1.82 -10.46
CA SER A 3 8.28 0.67 -9.74
C SER A 3 7.15 1.12 -8.81
N ILE A 4 6.13 0.28 -8.59
CA ILE A 4 5.02 0.57 -7.66
C ILE A 4 5.46 0.80 -6.21
N GLU A 5 6.65 0.33 -5.85
CA GLU A 5 7.25 0.47 -4.51
C GLU A 5 8.15 1.72 -4.37
N ASP A 6 8.23 2.58 -5.39
CA ASP A 6 9.04 3.80 -5.35
C ASP A 6 8.47 4.78 -4.31
N SER A 7 9.32 5.23 -3.39
CA SER A 7 8.92 6.09 -2.27
C SER A 7 8.32 7.43 -2.71
N ARG A 8 8.57 7.88 -3.95
CA ARG A 8 8.05 9.13 -4.50
C ARG A 8 6.63 9.00 -5.02
N ILE A 9 6.10 7.79 -5.18
CA ILE A 9 4.77 7.55 -5.73
C ILE A 9 3.66 8.32 -5.01
N PRO A 10 3.60 8.40 -3.67
CA PRO A 10 2.55 9.15 -2.98
C PRO A 10 2.56 10.65 -3.31
N ASP A 11 3.75 11.24 -3.45
CA ASP A 11 3.89 12.65 -3.81
C ASP A 11 3.60 12.89 -5.30
N LEU A 12 4.06 11.98 -6.16
CA LEU A 12 3.77 12.02 -7.60
C LEU A 12 2.28 11.84 -7.89
N SER A 13 1.60 10.93 -7.19
CA SER A 13 0.16 10.71 -7.34
C SER A 13 -0.60 11.96 -6.94
N LEU A 14 -0.22 12.60 -5.82
CA LEU A 14 -0.84 13.84 -5.36
C LEU A 14 -0.67 14.97 -6.39
N ARG A 15 0.55 15.16 -6.92
CA ARG A 15 0.82 16.18 -7.95
C ARG A 15 0.07 15.93 -9.26
N ALA A 16 -0.19 14.67 -9.58
CA ALA A 16 -0.94 14.26 -10.76
C ALA A 16 -2.47 14.26 -10.56
N GLY A 17 -2.97 14.68 -9.39
CA GLY A 17 -4.40 14.63 -9.06
C GLY A 17 -4.96 13.20 -8.93
N GLN A 18 -4.08 12.22 -8.70
CA GLN A 18 -4.40 10.80 -8.59
C GLN A 18 -4.55 10.36 -7.13
N PRO A 19 -5.34 9.30 -6.85
CA PRO A 19 -5.49 8.77 -5.50
C PRO A 19 -4.15 8.27 -4.95
N SER A 20 -3.92 8.50 -3.66
CA SER A 20 -2.75 7.91 -2.98
C SER A 20 -2.81 6.37 -3.00
N PRO A 21 -1.67 5.67 -2.90
CA PRO A 21 -1.64 4.20 -2.89
C PRO A 21 -2.60 3.54 -1.91
N TYR A 22 -2.75 4.12 -0.71
CA TYR A 22 -3.72 3.62 0.27
C TYR A 22 -5.17 3.75 -0.20
N LEU A 23 -5.54 4.88 -0.80
CA LEU A 23 -6.90 5.06 -1.34
C LEU A 23 -7.16 4.11 -2.51
N LEU A 24 -6.17 3.93 -3.41
CA LEU A 24 -6.31 2.99 -4.51
C LEU A 24 -6.50 1.55 -4.00
N LEU A 25 -5.76 1.16 -2.96
CA LEU A 25 -5.95 -0.14 -2.30
C LEU A 25 -7.37 -0.29 -1.76
N GLN A 26 -7.89 0.71 -1.03
CA GLN A 26 -9.26 0.67 -0.51
C GLN A 26 -10.31 0.52 -1.62
N GLU A 27 -10.18 1.29 -2.70
CA GLU A 27 -11.13 1.23 -3.83
C GLU A 27 -11.01 -0.08 -4.62
N CYS A 28 -9.81 -0.66 -4.70
CA CYS A 28 -9.64 -1.98 -5.28
C CYS A 28 -10.35 -3.05 -4.45
N LEU A 29 -10.16 -3.02 -3.12
CA LEU A 29 -10.79 -3.97 -2.22
C LEU A 29 -12.31 -3.85 -2.21
N LYS A 30 -12.86 -2.63 -2.22
CA LYS A 30 -14.31 -2.42 -2.30
C LYS A 30 -14.93 -2.95 -3.59
N ARG A 31 -14.25 -2.80 -4.73
CA ARG A 31 -14.79 -3.18 -6.05
C ARG A 31 -14.66 -4.66 -6.34
N ASN A 32 -13.63 -5.31 -5.82
CA ASN A 32 -13.42 -6.74 -6.03
C ASN A 32 -13.99 -7.56 -4.87
N ALA A 33 -15.25 -7.97 -5.01
CA ALA A 33 -15.91 -8.94 -4.13
C ALA A 33 -15.14 -10.29 -4.05
N ALA A 34 -14.26 -10.56 -5.02
CA ALA A 34 -13.39 -11.73 -5.06
C ALA A 34 -12.33 -11.76 -3.94
N TYR A 35 -12.00 -10.62 -3.31
CA TYR A 35 -11.03 -10.60 -2.21
C TYR A 35 -11.61 -11.08 -0.88
N GLY A 36 -12.94 -11.30 -0.80
CA GLY A 36 -13.61 -11.82 0.38
C GLY A 36 -13.50 -10.84 1.54
N ASP A 37 -12.74 -11.20 2.58
CA ASP A 37 -12.54 -10.38 3.77
C ASP A 37 -11.64 -9.18 3.45
N THR A 38 -12.27 -8.02 3.22
CA THR A 38 -11.61 -6.76 2.81
C THR A 38 -11.14 -5.92 4.00
N GLU A 39 -11.21 -6.46 5.22
CA GLU A 39 -10.80 -5.73 6.41
C GLU A 39 -9.28 -5.46 6.35
N ILE A 40 -8.91 -4.17 6.37
CA ILE A 40 -7.52 -3.74 6.41
C ILE A 40 -7.10 -3.59 7.87
N LYS A 41 -6.27 -4.49 8.39
CA LYS A 41 -5.67 -4.36 9.72
C LYS A 41 -4.28 -3.77 9.60
N LEU A 42 -4.03 -2.72 10.37
CA LEU A 42 -2.77 -1.98 10.36
C LEU A 42 -2.15 -2.06 11.75
N SER A 43 -0.92 -2.55 11.83
CA SER A 43 -0.12 -2.53 13.05
C SER A 43 1.22 -1.86 12.79
N SER A 44 1.77 -1.22 13.83
CA SER A 44 3.09 -0.62 13.74
C SER A 44 3.85 -0.85 15.03
N GLU A 45 5.03 -1.43 14.93
CA GLU A 45 5.91 -1.74 16.04
C GLU A 45 7.25 -1.00 15.88
N ARG A 46 7.86 -0.61 16.99
CA ARG A 46 9.17 0.04 16.97
C ARG A 46 10.24 -1.04 17.11
N VAL A 47 11.03 -1.26 16.07
CA VAL A 47 11.99 -2.40 16.05
C VAL A 47 13.39 -1.97 16.45
N ARG A 48 13.86 -0.82 15.95
CA ARG A 48 15.22 -0.30 16.19
C ARG A 48 15.21 1.21 16.37
N HIS A 49 16.36 1.77 16.77
CA HIS A 49 16.53 3.20 16.95
C HIS A 49 16.10 3.96 15.67
N GLN A 50 15.00 4.71 15.79
CA GLN A 50 14.36 5.51 14.73
C GLN A 50 13.75 4.74 13.54
N LYS A 51 13.54 3.43 13.65
CA LYS A 51 12.80 2.64 12.64
C LYS A 51 11.55 1.99 13.21
N HIS A 52 10.49 2.04 12.42
CA HIS A 52 9.22 1.37 12.68
C HIS A 52 9.00 0.26 11.66
N GLN A 53 8.59 -0.91 12.12
CA GLN A 53 7.99 -1.92 11.27
C GLN A 53 6.50 -1.65 11.22
N PHE A 54 5.98 -1.65 10.01
CA PHE A 54 4.57 -1.41 9.74
C PHE A 54 4.03 -2.62 9.01
N ASP A 55 3.06 -3.28 9.61
CA ASP A 55 2.42 -4.47 9.06
C ASP A 55 0.99 -4.12 8.60
N MET A 56 0.61 -4.67 7.46
CA MET A 56 -0.69 -4.50 6.85
C MET A 56 -1.24 -5.86 6.45
N ASP A 57 -2.39 -6.19 7.01
CA ASP A 57 -3.16 -7.39 6.68
C ASP A 57 -4.40 -7.01 5.89
N VAL A 58 -4.65 -7.74 4.81
CA VAL A 58 -5.84 -7.64 3.97
C VAL A 58 -6.32 -9.04 3.66
N GLY A 59 -7.33 -9.49 4.41
CA GLY A 59 -7.85 -10.85 4.36
C GLY A 59 -6.75 -11.89 4.57
N LYS A 60 -6.39 -12.63 3.50
CA LYS A 60 -5.35 -13.68 3.53
C LYS A 60 -3.93 -13.17 3.26
N HIS A 61 -3.77 -11.89 2.88
CA HIS A 61 -2.49 -11.32 2.50
C HIS A 61 -1.94 -10.46 3.63
N ARG A 62 -0.70 -10.74 4.02
CA ARG A 62 0.09 -9.93 4.96
C ARG A 62 1.29 -9.31 4.24
N VAL A 63 1.60 -8.05 4.55
CA VAL A 63 2.85 -7.37 4.14
C VAL A 63 3.44 -6.61 5.32
N SER A 64 4.77 -6.55 5.37
CA SER A 64 5.54 -5.88 6.43
C SER A 64 6.58 -4.99 5.79
N VAL A 65 6.67 -3.72 6.21
CA VAL A 65 7.62 -2.74 5.66
C VAL A 65 8.33 -1.96 6.77
N GLU A 66 9.60 -1.64 6.54
CA GLU A 66 10.34 -0.69 7.40
C GLU A 66 10.03 0.75 6.97
N CYS A 67 9.74 1.62 7.95
CA CYS A 67 9.40 3.01 7.74
C CYS A 67 9.94 3.92 8.85
N SER A 68 10.09 5.21 8.53
CA SER A 68 10.51 6.23 9.51
C SER A 68 9.33 6.73 10.35
N ASN A 69 8.12 6.70 9.79
CA ASN A 69 6.90 7.17 10.44
C ASN A 69 5.67 6.42 9.93
N LYS A 70 4.56 6.48 10.68
CA LYS A 70 3.31 5.77 10.37
C LYS A 70 2.69 6.17 9.02
N ARG A 71 2.84 7.44 8.61
CA ARG A 71 2.26 7.94 7.34
C ARG A 71 2.97 7.32 6.13
N GLU A 72 4.31 7.30 6.16
CA GLU A 72 5.14 6.65 5.16
C GLU A 72 4.92 5.14 5.15
N GLY A 73 4.90 4.51 6.33
CA GLY A 73 4.64 3.07 6.49
C GLY A 73 3.32 2.65 5.85
N LYS A 74 2.25 3.41 6.10
CA LYS A 74 0.95 3.18 5.48
C LYS A 74 1.01 3.19 3.95
N GLN A 75 1.68 4.17 3.35
CA GLN A 75 1.77 4.25 1.88
C GLN A 75 2.65 3.15 1.27
N LYS A 76 3.81 2.85 1.90
CA LYS A 76 4.70 1.77 1.46
C LYS A 76 4.04 0.40 1.58
N ALA A 77 3.36 0.14 2.69
CA ALA A 77 2.62 -1.10 2.89
C ALA A 77 1.50 -1.25 1.85
N SER A 78 0.78 -0.16 1.53
CA SER A 78 -0.22 -0.21 0.47
C SER A 78 0.37 -0.51 -0.90
N GLN A 79 1.52 0.07 -1.25
CA GLN A 79 2.22 -0.23 -2.50
C GLN A 79 2.63 -1.71 -2.57
N ALA A 80 3.21 -2.24 -1.50
CA ALA A 80 3.59 -3.65 -1.40
C ALA A 80 2.36 -4.58 -1.49
N MET A 81 1.26 -4.21 -0.84
CA MET A 81 0.01 -4.97 -0.90
C MET A 81 -0.60 -4.94 -2.30
N LEU A 82 -0.65 -3.78 -2.96
CA LEU A 82 -1.14 -3.65 -4.34
C LEU A 82 -0.31 -4.52 -5.31
N LYS A 83 1.01 -4.54 -5.15
CA LYS A 83 1.90 -5.41 -5.93
C LYS A 83 1.61 -6.90 -5.68
N LYS A 84 1.30 -7.27 -4.43
CA LYS A 84 0.99 -8.66 -4.05
C LYS A 84 -0.36 -9.12 -4.58
N LEU A 85 -1.37 -8.25 -4.52
CA LEU A 85 -2.72 -8.52 -5.05
C LEU A 85 -2.76 -8.47 -6.58
N HIS A 86 -1.91 -7.65 -7.20
CA HIS A 86 -1.82 -7.49 -8.65
C HIS A 86 -0.36 -7.47 -9.12
N PRO A 87 0.28 -8.65 -9.27
CA PRO A 87 1.68 -8.75 -9.66
C PRO A 87 2.00 -8.15 -11.04
N ASN A 88 0.98 -7.99 -11.90
CA ASN A 88 1.10 -7.42 -13.24
C ASN A 88 0.82 -5.91 -13.30
N VAL A 89 0.46 -5.26 -12.19
CA VAL A 89 0.21 -3.81 -12.17
C VAL A 89 1.55 -3.07 -12.24
N ARG A 90 1.83 -2.50 -13.42
CA ARG A 90 3.06 -1.74 -13.70
C ARG A 90 2.93 -0.25 -13.42
N LEU A 91 1.71 0.25 -13.22
CA LEU A 91 1.42 1.63 -12.81
C LEU A 91 0.15 1.65 -11.96
N LEU A 92 0.10 2.51 -10.92
CA LEU A 92 -1.14 2.85 -10.19
C LEU A 92 -2.25 3.45 -11.07
N MET A 93 -2.07 3.53 -12.39
CA MET A 93 -2.96 4.21 -13.33
C MET A 93 -3.95 3.30 -14.06
N CYS A 94 -3.92 1.97 -13.86
CA CYS A 94 -4.79 1.04 -14.62
C CYS A 94 -5.85 0.29 -13.79
N CYS A 95 -6.07 0.64 -12.52
CA CYS A 95 -7.14 0.02 -11.73
C CYS A 95 -8.24 1.03 -11.41
N CYS A 96 -8.77 1.71 -12.43
CA CYS A 96 -10.15 2.21 -12.50
C CYS A 96 -10.60 2.19 -13.97
#